data_AF-A0A2D6L6X3-F1
#
_entry.id   AF-A0A2D6L6X3-F1
#
_cell.length_a   1.000
_cell.length_b   1.000
_cell.length_c   1.000
_cell.angle_alpha   90.00
_cell.angle_beta   90.00
_cell.angle_gamma   90.00
#
_symmetry.space_group_name_H-M   'P 1'
#
loop_
_entity.id
_entity.type
_entity.pdbx_description
1 polymer ?
#
loop_
_entity_poly.entity_id
_entity_poly.type
_entity_poly.pdbx_seq_one_letter_code
_entity_poly.pdbx_strand_id
1 'polypeptide(L)'
;MEILDELIFTVLTQHTSDLNAEKAFKKLKSVYPNWTDVVETGNKELEATIKHGGLANQKALRIKSILFEIHARLSNFNLDILKDMGIEDVREWLISLPGVGPKTAAVVMSFALDLPAFPVDTHVHRVSRRLGFITSKTTADNAHPIMEKLIAPTDRFKFHILLINHGRRTCKARNPLCDKCPIVTNCPSAYQE
;
A
#
# COMPACT_ATOMS: atom_id res chain seq x y z
N MET A 1 -4.02 14.64 -2.42
CA MET A 1 -4.96 13.51 -2.28
C MET A 1 -5.37 13.48 -0.82
N GLU A 2 -6.66 13.37 -0.51
CA GLU A 2 -7.11 13.26 0.89
C GLU A 2 -6.67 11.92 1.50
N ILE A 3 -6.63 11.81 2.84
CA ILE A 3 -6.21 10.56 3.51
C ILE A 3 -7.12 9.38 3.11
N LEU A 4 -8.44 9.62 3.02
CA LEU A 4 -9.38 8.60 2.59
C LEU A 4 -9.22 8.24 1.11
N ASP A 5 -8.91 9.22 0.25
CA ASP A 5 -8.57 8.95 -1.15
C ASP A 5 -7.36 7.99 -1.26
N GLU A 6 -6.28 8.22 -0.48
CA GLU A 6 -5.10 7.35 -0.48
C GLU A 6 -5.43 5.95 0.03
N LEU A 7 -6.28 5.83 1.06
CA LEU A 7 -6.73 4.54 1.58
C LEU A 7 -7.49 3.73 0.51
N ILE A 8 -8.48 4.35 -0.13
CA ILE A 8 -9.27 3.68 -1.17
C ILE A 8 -8.43 3.40 -2.41
N PHE A 9 -7.55 4.34 -2.81
CA PHE A 9 -6.59 4.12 -3.89
C PHE A 9 -5.68 2.92 -3.58
N THR A 10 -5.16 2.82 -2.36
CA THR A 10 -4.32 1.69 -1.94
C THR A 10 -5.07 0.37 -2.03
N VAL A 11 -6.35 0.30 -1.66
CA VAL A 11 -7.19 -0.89 -1.86
C VAL A 11 -7.30 -1.25 -3.35
N LEU A 12 -7.46 -0.25 -4.22
CA LEU A 12 -7.51 -0.46 -5.67
C LEU A 12 -6.19 -1.00 -6.24
N THR A 13 -5.03 -0.64 -5.66
CA THR A 13 -3.71 -1.17 -6.10
C THR A 13 -3.48 -2.65 -5.78
N GLN A 14 -4.27 -3.25 -4.89
CA GLN A 14 -4.07 -4.66 -4.50
C GLN A 14 -4.28 -5.60 -5.71
N HIS A 15 -3.31 -6.46 -5.99
CA HIS A 15 -3.37 -7.45 -7.09
C HIS A 15 -3.69 -6.86 -8.47
N THR A 16 -3.21 -5.66 -8.76
CA THR A 16 -3.32 -5.04 -10.10
C THR A 16 -2.10 -4.20 -10.41
N SER A 17 -2.01 -3.68 -11.65
CA SER A 17 -0.96 -2.74 -12.01
C SER A 17 -1.30 -1.32 -11.54
N ASP A 18 -0.28 -0.53 -11.22
CA ASP A 18 -0.43 0.88 -10.85
C ASP A 18 -1.30 1.65 -11.88
N LEU A 19 -1.06 1.42 -13.18
CA LEU A 19 -1.83 2.03 -14.28
C LEU A 19 -3.32 1.66 -14.24
N ASN A 20 -3.66 0.41 -13.90
CA ASN A 20 -5.05 -0.04 -13.81
C ASN A 20 -5.74 0.51 -12.56
N ALA A 21 -5.03 0.57 -11.43
CA ALA A 21 -5.53 1.18 -10.21
C ALA A 21 -5.82 2.68 -10.42
N GLU A 22 -4.90 3.41 -11.07
CA GLU A 22 -5.10 4.81 -11.43
C GLU A 22 -6.32 5.02 -12.33
N LYS A 23 -6.48 4.19 -13.36
CA LYS A 23 -7.67 4.25 -14.24
C LYS A 23 -8.96 4.00 -13.47
N ALA A 24 -8.97 3.00 -12.59
CA ALA A 24 -10.12 2.69 -11.76
C ALA A 24 -10.45 3.85 -10.81
N PHE A 25 -9.45 4.42 -10.14
CA PHE A 25 -9.64 5.51 -9.19
C PHE A 25 -10.09 6.81 -9.86
N LYS A 26 -9.48 7.18 -10.99
CA LYS A 26 -9.92 8.35 -11.78
C LYS A 26 -11.37 8.20 -12.23
N LYS A 27 -11.76 7.00 -12.69
CA LYS A 27 -13.15 6.74 -13.09
C LYS A 27 -14.10 6.78 -11.89
N LEU A 28 -13.70 6.21 -10.74
CA LEU A 28 -14.45 6.26 -9.49
C LEU A 28 -14.74 7.70 -9.08
N LYS A 29 -13.73 8.55 -8.93
CA LYS A 29 -13.90 9.96 -8.52
C LYS A 29 -14.65 10.81 -9.57
N SER A 30 -14.58 10.44 -10.85
CA SER A 30 -15.34 11.10 -11.91
C SER A 30 -16.82 10.75 -11.88
N VAL A 31 -17.19 9.54 -11.47
CA VAL A 31 -18.59 9.09 -11.38
C VAL A 31 -19.20 9.47 -10.02
N TYR A 32 -18.38 9.42 -8.97
CA TYR A 32 -18.75 9.68 -7.58
C TYR A 32 -17.83 10.77 -7.01
N PRO A 33 -18.20 12.05 -7.15
CA PRO A 33 -17.38 13.16 -6.64
C PRO A 33 -17.16 13.11 -5.13
N ASN A 34 -18.12 12.57 -4.38
CA ASN A 34 -18.04 12.43 -2.92
C ASN A 34 -18.21 10.97 -2.48
N TRP A 35 -17.78 10.67 -1.25
CA TRP A 35 -17.80 9.31 -0.71
C TRP A 35 -19.20 8.84 -0.30
N THR A 36 -20.12 9.76 -0.04
CA THR A 36 -21.53 9.44 0.21
C THR A 36 -22.15 8.76 -1.01
N ASP A 37 -21.89 9.26 -2.22
CA ASP A 37 -22.39 8.64 -3.46
C ASP A 37 -21.88 7.19 -3.64
N VAL A 38 -20.65 6.90 -3.19
CA VAL A 38 -20.06 5.55 -3.23
C VAL A 38 -20.71 4.60 -2.23
N VAL A 39 -21.17 5.12 -1.10
CA VAL A 39 -21.91 4.34 -0.10
C VAL A 39 -23.33 4.04 -0.59
N GLU A 40 -24.00 5.04 -1.16
CA GLU A 40 -25.40 4.97 -1.60
C GLU A 40 -25.58 4.21 -2.92
N THR A 41 -24.61 4.25 -3.84
CA THR A 41 -24.68 3.50 -5.10
C THR A 41 -24.83 2.00 -4.85
N GLY A 42 -25.44 1.24 -5.76
CA GLY A 42 -25.47 -0.22 -5.64
C GLY A 42 -24.09 -0.87 -5.82
N ASN A 43 -23.92 -2.11 -5.31
CA ASN A 43 -22.63 -2.80 -5.37
C ASN A 43 -22.21 -3.16 -6.80
N LYS A 44 -23.17 -3.48 -7.68
CA LYS A 44 -22.91 -3.85 -9.08
C LYS A 44 -22.44 -2.65 -9.90
N GLU A 45 -22.98 -1.47 -9.61
CA GLU A 45 -22.63 -0.19 -10.22
C GLU A 45 -21.21 0.22 -9.83
N LEU A 46 -20.87 0.08 -8.54
CA LEU A 46 -19.52 0.33 -8.05
C LEU A 46 -18.51 -0.64 -8.69
N GLU A 47 -18.83 -1.94 -8.71
CA GLU A 47 -18.01 -2.97 -9.38
C GLU A 47 -17.76 -2.62 -10.86
N ALA A 48 -18.81 -2.28 -11.61
CA ALA A 48 -18.69 -1.89 -13.01
C ALA A 48 -17.80 -0.64 -13.20
N THR A 49 -17.87 0.31 -12.26
CA THR A 49 -17.06 1.53 -12.26
C THR A 49 -15.58 1.23 -12.07
N ILE A 50 -15.23 0.34 -11.14
CA ILE A 50 -13.83 0.01 -10.82
C ILE A 50 -13.29 -1.22 -11.56
N LYS A 51 -14.02 -1.75 -12.54
CA LYS A 51 -13.72 -3.02 -13.23
C LYS A 51 -12.27 -3.18 -13.71
N HIS A 52 -11.66 -2.10 -14.18
CA HIS A 52 -10.27 -2.09 -14.68
C HIS A 52 -9.24 -2.38 -13.58
N GLY A 53 -9.58 -2.14 -12.32
CA GLY A 53 -8.73 -2.42 -11.17
C GLY A 53 -8.56 -3.91 -10.88
N GLY A 54 -9.34 -4.81 -11.49
CA GLY A 54 -9.29 -6.25 -11.23
C GLY A 54 -9.84 -6.62 -9.84
N LEU A 55 -10.34 -7.85 -9.68
CA LEU A 55 -11.05 -8.31 -8.47
C LEU A 55 -12.15 -7.32 -8.02
N ALA A 56 -12.84 -6.71 -8.99
CA ALA A 56 -13.70 -5.56 -8.77
C ALA A 56 -14.87 -5.86 -7.83
N ASN A 57 -15.44 -7.06 -7.90
CA ASN A 57 -16.47 -7.53 -6.98
C ASN A 57 -15.99 -7.49 -5.51
N GLN A 58 -14.81 -8.05 -5.22
CA GLN A 58 -14.23 -8.09 -3.88
C GLN A 58 -13.82 -6.70 -3.40
N LYS A 59 -13.25 -5.88 -4.29
CA LYS A 59 -12.84 -4.51 -3.99
C LYS A 59 -14.03 -3.60 -3.73
N ALA A 60 -15.12 -3.71 -4.50
CA ALA A 60 -16.33 -2.92 -4.29
C ALA A 60 -16.93 -3.18 -2.90
N LEU A 61 -17.06 -4.46 -2.52
CA LEU A 61 -17.51 -4.85 -1.19
C LEU A 61 -16.60 -4.29 -0.10
N ARG A 62 -15.27 -4.43 -0.25
CA ARG A 62 -14.28 -3.95 0.73
C ARG A 62 -14.32 -2.43 0.88
N ILE A 63 -14.35 -1.69 -0.23
CA ILE A 63 -14.43 -0.21 -0.22
C ILE A 63 -15.66 0.23 0.55
N LYS A 64 -16.82 -0.38 0.27
CA LYS A 64 -18.04 -0.07 1.00
C LYS A 64 -17.94 -0.40 2.49
N SER A 65 -17.43 -1.57 2.86
CA SER A 65 -17.24 -1.93 4.27
C SER A 65 -16.34 -0.94 5.01
N ILE A 66 -15.26 -0.48 4.37
CA ILE A 66 -14.39 0.56 4.92
C ILE A 66 -15.15 1.87 5.11
N LEU A 67 -15.87 2.34 4.07
CA LEU A 67 -16.63 3.59 4.14
C LEU A 67 -17.73 3.54 5.21
N PHE A 68 -18.47 2.43 5.30
CA PHE A 68 -19.48 2.23 6.34
C PHE A 68 -18.88 2.29 7.74
N GLU A 69 -17.75 1.62 7.97
CA GLU A 69 -17.06 1.62 9.27
C GLU A 69 -16.58 3.02 9.64
N ILE A 70 -15.99 3.75 8.70
CA ILE A 70 -15.53 5.13 8.91
C ILE A 70 -16.71 6.04 9.27
N HIS A 71 -17.78 5.96 8.50
CA HIS A 71 -18.99 6.75 8.76
C HIS A 71 -19.62 6.39 10.11
N ALA A 72 -19.63 5.12 10.50
CA ALA A 72 -20.14 4.69 11.81
C ALA A 72 -19.33 5.28 12.98
N ARG A 73 -18.01 5.43 12.81
CA ARG A 73 -17.11 5.98 13.85
C ARG A 73 -17.13 7.51 13.92
N LEU A 74 -17.20 8.18 12.77
CA LEU A 74 -16.94 9.62 12.66
C LEU A 74 -18.16 10.44 12.21
N SER A 75 -19.24 9.80 11.78
CA SER A 75 -20.41 10.43 11.16
C SER A 75 -20.08 11.31 9.95
N ASN A 76 -18.90 11.10 9.34
CA ASN A 76 -18.42 11.76 8.13
C ASN A 76 -17.29 10.92 7.50
N PHE A 77 -16.68 11.41 6.41
CA PHE A 77 -15.62 10.73 5.66
C PHE A 77 -14.25 11.43 5.78
N ASN A 78 -14.10 12.37 6.71
CA ASN A 78 -12.85 13.07 6.95
C ASN A 78 -12.00 12.30 7.98
N LEU A 79 -10.78 11.93 7.58
CA LEU A 79 -9.79 11.23 8.43
C LEU A 79 -8.72 12.16 9.00
N ASP A 80 -8.91 13.47 8.96
CA ASP A 80 -7.95 14.45 9.50
C ASP A 80 -7.70 14.27 11.00
N ILE A 81 -8.63 13.66 11.73
CA ILE A 81 -8.42 13.26 13.14
C ILE A 81 -7.16 12.40 13.35
N LEU A 82 -6.71 11.67 12.31
CA LEU A 82 -5.52 10.83 12.38
C LEU A 82 -4.23 11.66 12.48
N LYS A 83 -4.26 12.94 12.09
CA LYS A 83 -3.11 13.85 12.20
C LYS A 83 -2.78 14.22 13.64
N ASP A 84 -3.77 14.14 14.53
CA ASP A 84 -3.66 14.49 15.95
C ASP A 84 -3.38 13.27 16.85
N MET A 85 -3.27 12.08 16.27
CA MET A 85 -3.07 10.82 16.97
C MET A 85 -1.59 10.42 17.05
N GLY A 86 -1.23 9.60 18.04
CA GLY A 86 0.08 8.97 18.11
C GLY A 86 0.30 8.00 16.94
N ILE A 87 1.56 7.81 16.52
CA ILE A 87 1.91 6.96 15.37
C ILE A 87 1.35 5.53 15.51
N GLU A 88 1.41 4.97 16.72
CA GLU A 88 0.88 3.62 16.96
C GLU A 88 -0.65 3.60 16.93
N ASP A 89 -1.30 4.59 17.53
CA ASP A 89 -2.77 4.71 17.52
C ASP A 89 -3.29 4.84 16.08
N VAL A 90 -2.61 5.61 15.22
CA VAL A 90 -2.95 5.71 13.79
C VAL A 90 -2.84 4.35 13.11
N ARG A 91 -1.77 3.59 13.38
CA ARG A 91 -1.56 2.27 12.80
C ARG A 91 -2.65 1.30 13.22
N GLU A 92 -2.95 1.23 14.52
CA GLU A 92 -4.00 0.39 15.08
C GLU A 92 -5.37 0.78 14.52
N TRP A 93 -5.66 2.08 14.46
CA TRP A 93 -6.92 2.58 13.90
C TRP A 93 -7.10 2.16 12.45
N LEU A 94 -6.08 2.34 11.60
CA LEU A 94 -6.13 1.93 10.19
C LEU A 94 -6.27 0.41 10.05
N ILE A 95 -5.49 -0.39 10.77
CA ILE A 95 -5.55 -1.87 10.72
C ILE A 95 -6.90 -2.39 11.21
N SER A 96 -7.57 -1.68 12.11
CA SER A 96 -8.90 -2.07 12.60
C SER A 96 -10.01 -1.97 11.54
N LEU A 97 -9.75 -1.31 10.40
CA LEU A 97 -10.73 -1.18 9.32
C LEU A 97 -10.88 -2.49 8.54
N PRO A 98 -12.11 -2.83 8.06
CA PRO A 98 -12.36 -4.07 7.35
C PRO A 98 -11.47 -4.28 6.12
N GLY A 99 -10.61 -5.30 6.16
CA GLY A 99 -9.73 -5.65 5.05
C GLY A 99 -8.52 -4.74 4.87
N VAL A 100 -8.22 -3.88 5.85
CA VAL A 100 -6.99 -3.08 5.90
C VAL A 100 -5.94 -3.84 6.71
N GLY A 101 -4.94 -4.40 6.02
CA GLY A 101 -3.81 -5.06 6.65
C GLY A 101 -2.62 -4.11 6.92
N PRO A 102 -1.55 -4.60 7.58
CA PRO A 102 -0.37 -3.81 7.92
C PRO A 102 0.26 -3.06 6.73
N LYS A 103 0.29 -3.68 5.55
CA LYS A 103 0.79 -3.01 4.34
C LYS A 103 -0.03 -1.80 3.95
N THR A 104 -1.35 -1.94 3.91
CA THR A 104 -2.25 -0.86 3.50
C THR A 104 -2.16 0.29 4.50
N ALA A 105 -2.19 -0.01 5.81
CA ALA A 105 -2.01 0.98 6.86
C ALA A 105 -0.67 1.72 6.71
N ALA A 106 0.44 0.99 6.53
CA ALA A 106 1.76 1.60 6.35
C ALA A 106 1.84 2.52 5.13
N VAL A 107 1.17 2.18 4.01
CA VAL A 107 1.12 3.06 2.83
C VAL A 107 0.38 4.35 3.16
N VAL A 108 -0.81 4.29 3.76
CA VAL A 108 -1.57 5.50 4.11
C VAL A 108 -0.80 6.37 5.09
N MET A 109 -0.20 5.77 6.13
CA MET A 109 0.65 6.46 7.09
C MET A 109 1.82 7.18 6.40
N SER A 110 2.50 6.51 5.47
CA SER A 110 3.69 7.06 4.82
C SER A 110 3.37 8.09 3.73
N PHE A 111 2.35 7.86 2.91
CA PHE A 111 2.07 8.65 1.71
C PHE A 111 1.05 9.78 1.94
N ALA A 112 0.10 9.62 2.87
CA ALA A 112 -0.93 10.62 3.14
C ALA A 112 -0.75 11.37 4.47
N LEU A 113 -0.09 10.77 5.46
CA LEU A 113 0.11 11.36 6.79
C LEU A 113 1.56 11.80 7.07
N ASP A 114 2.49 11.54 6.15
CA ASP A 114 3.93 11.81 6.31
C ASP A 114 4.53 11.20 7.60
N LEU A 115 3.93 10.10 8.06
CA LEU A 115 4.42 9.36 9.22
C LEU A 115 5.53 8.40 8.79
N PRO A 116 6.52 8.14 9.67
CA PRO A 116 7.68 7.31 9.33
C PRO A 116 7.33 5.81 9.28
N ALA A 117 6.27 5.38 8.60
CA ALA A 117 5.96 3.97 8.39
C ALA A 117 6.84 3.37 7.28
N PHE A 118 7.02 2.04 7.28
CA PHE A 118 7.77 1.35 6.22
C PHE A 118 6.90 0.29 5.51
N PRO A 119 6.26 0.63 4.38
CA PRO A 119 5.51 -0.34 3.61
C PRO A 119 6.45 -1.34 2.92
N VAL A 120 6.14 -2.62 3.04
CA VAL A 120 6.82 -3.72 2.34
C VAL A 120 5.87 -4.30 1.31
N ASP A 121 6.16 -4.07 0.03
CA ASP A 121 5.47 -4.72 -1.08
C ASP A 121 6.27 -5.93 -1.59
N THR A 122 5.83 -6.53 -2.70
CA THR A 122 6.51 -7.69 -3.29
C THR A 122 7.92 -7.37 -3.82
N HIS A 123 8.19 -6.12 -4.21
CA HIS A 123 9.51 -5.69 -4.67
C HIS A 123 10.43 -5.49 -3.47
N VAL A 124 10.01 -4.71 -2.48
CA VAL A 124 10.73 -4.48 -1.22
C VAL A 124 11.01 -5.80 -0.53
N HIS A 125 10.02 -6.67 -0.36
CA HIS A 125 10.19 -7.97 0.27
C HIS A 125 11.25 -8.83 -0.42
N ARG A 126 11.17 -8.96 -1.74
CA ARG A 126 12.15 -9.73 -2.53
C ARG A 126 13.55 -9.13 -2.44
N VAL A 127 13.68 -7.82 -2.60
CA VAL A 127 14.98 -7.15 -2.57
C VAL A 127 15.60 -7.25 -1.17
N SER A 128 14.82 -7.00 -0.12
CA SER A 128 15.26 -7.15 1.27
C SER A 128 15.71 -8.58 1.60
N ARG A 129 15.04 -9.61 1.05
CA ARG A 129 15.50 -11.00 1.17
C ARG A 129 16.84 -11.23 0.49
N ARG A 130 16.99 -10.78 -0.76
CA ARG A 130 18.23 -10.94 -1.55
C ARG A 130 19.42 -10.15 -0.98
N LEU A 131 19.15 -9.04 -0.30
CA LEU A 131 20.17 -8.24 0.38
C LEU A 131 20.47 -8.73 1.81
N GLY A 132 19.74 -9.74 2.30
CA GLY A 132 19.94 -10.29 3.64
C GLY A 132 19.37 -9.43 4.78
N PHE A 133 18.55 -8.42 4.49
CA PHE A 133 17.86 -7.63 5.54
C PHE A 133 16.80 -8.45 6.27
N ILE A 134 16.19 -9.42 5.58
CA ILE A 134 15.21 -10.35 6.14
C ILE A 134 15.51 -11.77 5.66
N THR A 135 15.09 -12.76 6.44
CA THR A 135 15.34 -14.17 6.14
C THR A 135 14.38 -14.70 5.07
N SER A 136 14.72 -15.85 4.46
CA SER A 136 13.84 -16.54 3.52
C SER A 136 12.51 -17.01 4.13
N LYS A 137 12.46 -17.17 5.47
CA LYS A 137 11.27 -17.55 6.24
C LYS A 137 10.39 -16.36 6.63
N THR A 138 10.89 -15.13 6.49
CA THR A 138 10.15 -13.92 6.85
C THR A 138 9.02 -13.68 5.84
N THR A 139 7.78 -13.69 6.31
CA THR A 139 6.60 -13.34 5.51
C THR A 139 6.58 -11.85 5.17
N ALA A 140 5.77 -11.43 4.19
CA ALA A 140 5.63 -10.01 3.86
C ALA A 140 5.11 -9.22 5.07
N ASP A 141 4.08 -9.73 5.75
CA ASP A 141 3.49 -9.10 6.94
C ASP A 141 4.51 -8.92 8.07
N ASN A 142 5.35 -9.94 8.32
CA ASN A 142 6.38 -9.85 9.36
C ASN A 142 7.59 -8.99 8.94
N ALA A 143 7.76 -8.70 7.65
CA ALA A 143 8.86 -7.88 7.16
C ALA A 143 8.67 -6.38 7.47
N HIS A 144 7.43 -5.89 7.57
CA HIS A 144 7.14 -4.48 7.90
C HIS A 144 7.85 -4.01 9.18
N PRO A 145 7.60 -4.62 10.36
CA PRO A 145 8.22 -4.17 11.59
C PRO A 145 9.74 -4.40 11.62
N ILE A 146 10.26 -5.38 10.87
CA ILE A 146 11.71 -5.63 10.79
C ILE A 146 12.38 -4.51 10.00
N MET A 147 11.88 -4.22 8.80
CA MET A 147 12.43 -3.17 7.95
C MET A 147 12.29 -1.79 8.61
N GLU A 148 11.15 -1.52 9.26
CA GLU A 148 10.93 -0.26 9.99
C GLU A 148 11.95 -0.05 11.11
N LYS A 149 12.35 -1.11 11.83
CA LYS A 149 13.39 -1.04 12.89
C LYS A 149 14.81 -0.87 12.35
N LEU A 150 15.10 -1.37 11.15
CA LEU A 150 16.43 -1.29 10.55
C LEU A 150 16.78 0.09 10.00
N ILE A 151 15.76 0.89 9.65
CA ILE A 151 15.93 2.14 8.91
C ILE A 151 15.52 3.32 9.80
N ALA A 152 16.40 4.31 9.89
CA ALA A 152 16.14 5.55 10.63
C ALA A 152 14.83 6.20 10.14
N PRO A 153 13.96 6.72 11.03
CA PRO A 153 12.68 7.30 10.65
C PRO A 153 12.72 8.29 9.48
N THR A 154 13.76 9.14 9.44
CA THR A 154 13.98 10.15 8.40
C THR A 154 14.27 9.58 7.01
N ASP A 155 14.76 8.34 6.92
CA ASP A 155 15.15 7.70 5.67
C ASP A 155 14.11 6.72 5.13
N ARG A 156 13.09 6.36 5.92
CA ARG A 156 12.14 5.28 5.62
C ARG A 156 11.43 5.48 4.28
N PHE A 157 10.87 6.66 4.04
CA PHE A 157 10.20 6.97 2.78
C PHE A 157 11.15 6.86 1.57
N LYS A 158 12.31 7.52 1.64
CA LYS A 158 13.30 7.51 0.56
C LYS A 158 13.79 6.10 0.28
N PHE A 159 14.09 5.34 1.33
CA PHE A 159 14.58 3.97 1.21
C PHE A 159 13.52 3.02 0.62
N HIS A 160 12.26 3.16 1.03
CA HIS A 160 11.13 2.44 0.44
C HIS A 160 11.05 2.67 -1.09
N ILE A 161 11.09 3.93 -1.53
CA ILE A 161 11.06 4.29 -2.96
C ILE A 161 12.27 3.73 -3.72
N LEU A 162 13.47 3.80 -3.12
CA LEU A 162 14.68 3.23 -3.71
C LEU A 162 14.57 1.71 -3.89
N LEU A 163 14.07 0.98 -2.90
CA LEU A 163 13.90 -0.47 -2.99
C LEU A 163 12.86 -0.87 -4.03
N ILE A 164 11.73 -0.16 -4.12
CA ILE A 164 10.72 -0.39 -5.18
C ILE A 164 11.35 -0.19 -6.56
N ASN A 165 11.99 0.96 -6.78
CA ASN A 165 12.59 1.28 -8.07
C ASN A 165 13.69 0.28 -8.45
N HIS A 166 14.53 -0.10 -7.48
CA HIS A 166 15.56 -1.11 -7.68
C HIS A 166 14.96 -2.47 -8.02
N GLY A 167 13.93 -2.92 -7.29
CA GLY A 167 13.24 -4.18 -7.55
C GLY A 167 12.52 -4.22 -8.90
N ARG A 168 11.98 -3.09 -9.37
CA ARG A 168 11.30 -2.99 -10.67
C ARG A 168 12.29 -2.98 -11.84
N ARG A 169 13.37 -2.21 -11.73
CA ARG A 169 14.28 -1.93 -12.87
C ARG A 169 15.46 -2.88 -12.94
N THR A 170 15.99 -3.33 -11.80
CA THR A 170 17.27 -4.04 -11.72
C THR A 170 17.11 -5.43 -11.08
N CYS A 171 16.69 -5.50 -9.82
CA CYS A 171 16.54 -6.75 -9.06
C CYS A 171 15.18 -7.41 -9.33
N LYS A 172 14.93 -7.71 -10.61
CA LYS A 172 13.68 -8.30 -11.11
C LYS A 172 13.42 -9.68 -10.49
N ALA A 173 12.14 -10.06 -10.41
CA ALA A 173 11.76 -11.36 -9.83
C ALA A 173 12.40 -12.53 -10.58
N ARG A 174 12.34 -12.50 -11.91
CA ARG A 174 13.05 -13.42 -12.81
C ARG A 174 14.15 -12.65 -13.53
N ASN A 175 15.29 -13.30 -13.75
CA ASN A 175 16.45 -12.74 -14.48
C ASN A 175 16.88 -11.35 -13.95
N PRO A 176 17.31 -11.24 -12.69
CA PRO A 176 17.81 -9.98 -12.15
C PRO A 176 19.04 -9.50 -12.93
N LEU A 177 19.17 -8.19 -13.13
CA LEU A 177 20.28 -7.59 -13.88
C LEU A 177 21.49 -7.35 -12.96
N CYS A 178 22.04 -8.43 -12.39
CA CYS A 178 23.15 -8.37 -11.42
C CYS A 178 24.38 -7.64 -11.99
N ASP A 179 24.73 -7.87 -13.26
CA ASP A 179 25.86 -7.19 -13.92
C ASP A 179 25.72 -5.65 -13.98
N LYS A 180 24.47 -5.16 -13.91
CA LYS A 180 24.14 -3.73 -13.96
C LYS A 180 23.69 -3.20 -12.59
N CYS A 181 23.83 -4.00 -11.54
CA CYS A 181 23.34 -3.66 -10.21
C CYS A 181 24.39 -2.82 -9.46
N PRO A 182 24.05 -1.58 -9.02
CA PRO A 182 25.02 -0.68 -8.38
C PRO A 182 25.49 -1.16 -7.00
N ILE A 183 24.84 -2.18 -6.43
CA ILE A 183 25.14 -2.74 -5.11
C ILE A 183 25.55 -4.22 -5.20
N VAL A 184 25.91 -4.71 -6.40
CA VAL A 184 26.23 -6.13 -6.63
C VAL A 184 27.39 -6.63 -5.76
N THR A 185 28.39 -5.79 -5.53
CA THR A 185 29.59 -6.09 -4.72
C THR A 185 29.26 -6.43 -3.27
N ASN A 186 28.13 -5.93 -2.75
CA ASN A 186 27.69 -6.13 -1.38
C ASN A 186 26.44 -7.02 -1.30
N CYS A 187 25.99 -7.60 -2.42
CA CYS A 187 24.77 -8.39 -2.49
C CYS A 187 25.08 -9.87 -2.26
N PRO A 188 24.60 -10.49 -1.15
CA PRO A 188 24.87 -11.89 -0.85
C PRO A 188 24.16 -12.87 -1.81
N SER A 189 23.17 -12.41 -2.57
CA SER A 189 22.45 -13.20 -3.58
C SER A 189 22.82 -12.86 -5.03
N ALA A 190 23.91 -12.13 -5.27
CA ALA A 190 24.36 -11.84 -6.63
C ALA A 190 24.66 -13.15 -7.39
N TYR A 191 24.18 -13.25 -8.63
CA TYR A 191 24.38 -14.41 -9.53
C TYR A 191 23.86 -15.75 -8.99
N GLN A 192 23.00 -15.71 -7.97
CA GLN A 192 22.29 -16.89 -7.47
C GLN A 192 20.89 -16.92 -8.12
N GLU A 193 20.50 -18.11 -8.59
CA GLU A 193 19.22 -18.36 -9.27
C GLU A 193 17.99 -18.03 -8.40
#